data_AF-A0A1R0ZFJ2-F1
#
_entry.id   AF-A0A1R0ZFJ2-F1
#
_cell.length_a   1.000
_cell.length_b   1.000
_cell.length_c   1.000
_cell.angle_alpha   90.00
_cell.angle_beta   90.00
_cell.angle_gamma   90.00
#
_symmetry.space_group_name_H-M   'P 1'
#
loop_
_entity.id
_entity.type
_entity.pdbx_description
1 polymer ?
#
loop_
_entity_poly.entity_id
_entity_poly.type
_entity_poly.pdbx_seq_one_letter_code
_entity_poly.pdbx_strand_id
1 'polypeptide(L)'
;GIPDSTDPDDDNDGLTDEQEIKLGTNPKDPDTDRDGVNDKDDYYPLDPTRSSYSGNNSGGNVTPKPDKPDSIEVPDHKEVKAYIIGHQDGSFKPEKGITRAEMAAILVRILGKEAELSSVSSTGVDAEHWAAKYIAIITKLGLMVGYPDGSFKPNQTITRAEMAVIINRLMEHIETGGKSFSDINGHWAQTAIDQGTAAGIFNGYKDGTFAPNRVLTRAEAVVIFNRQQGRSPLAGADQQWSDVSQKHWAYEDIQTASIDHENKEQ
;
A
#
# COMPACT_ATOMS: atom_id res chain seq x y z
N GLY A 1 -12.92 -21.81 -18.82
CA GLY A 1 -12.49 -20.68 -19.64
C GLY A 1 -11.98 -21.21 -20.95
N ILE A 2 -12.07 -20.36 -21.95
CA ILE A 2 -11.25 -20.42 -23.15
C ILE A 2 -9.78 -20.24 -22.65
N PRO A 3 -8.75 -20.80 -23.29
CA PRO A 3 -7.38 -20.57 -22.84
C PRO A 3 -6.98 -19.09 -22.96
N ASP A 4 -6.28 -18.51 -21.98
CA ASP A 4 -5.86 -17.10 -21.95
C ASP A 4 -5.11 -16.64 -23.22
N SER A 5 -4.45 -17.58 -23.91
CA SER A 5 -3.82 -17.35 -25.21
C SER A 5 -4.79 -16.96 -26.34
N THR A 6 -6.09 -17.13 -26.09
CA THR A 6 -7.19 -16.97 -27.05
C THR A 6 -8.22 -15.96 -26.56
N ASP A 7 -8.40 -15.84 -25.24
CA ASP A 7 -9.24 -14.83 -24.60
C ASP A 7 -8.57 -14.34 -23.31
N PRO A 8 -7.88 -13.18 -23.31
CA PRO A 8 -7.13 -12.71 -22.15
C PRO A 8 -7.97 -11.88 -21.15
N ASP A 9 -9.27 -11.72 -21.39
CA ASP A 9 -10.23 -10.92 -20.61
C ASP A 9 -11.52 -11.75 -20.47
N ASP A 10 -11.50 -12.70 -19.53
CA ASP A 10 -12.49 -13.80 -19.43
C ASP A 10 -13.93 -13.29 -19.15
N ASP A 11 -14.11 -12.07 -18.61
CA ASP A 11 -15.40 -11.46 -18.33
C ASP A 11 -15.75 -10.20 -19.16
N ASN A 12 -14.83 -9.76 -20.02
CA ASN A 12 -14.99 -8.64 -20.94
C ASN A 12 -15.29 -7.29 -20.26
N ASP A 13 -14.80 -7.10 -19.03
CA ASP A 13 -14.84 -5.80 -18.36
C ASP A 13 -13.74 -4.84 -18.86
N GLY A 14 -12.72 -5.39 -19.55
CA GLY A 14 -11.64 -4.66 -20.16
C GLY A 14 -10.38 -4.55 -19.31
N LEU A 15 -10.28 -5.30 -18.21
CA LEU A 15 -9.04 -5.75 -17.57
C LEU A 15 -8.70 -7.15 -18.09
N THR A 16 -7.43 -7.44 -18.32
CA THR A 16 -7.02 -8.82 -18.62
C THR A 16 -6.96 -9.63 -17.33
N ASP A 17 -7.07 -10.95 -17.40
CA ASP A 17 -6.90 -11.86 -16.25
C ASP A 17 -5.63 -11.53 -15.45
N GLU A 18 -4.50 -11.24 -16.13
CA GLU A 18 -3.24 -10.88 -15.46
C GLU A 18 -3.30 -9.54 -14.70
N GLN A 19 -4.11 -8.59 -15.15
CA GLN A 19 -4.34 -7.30 -14.50
C GLN A 19 -5.26 -7.46 -13.30
N GLU A 20 -6.32 -8.22 -13.44
CA GLU A 20 -7.26 -8.53 -12.36
C GLU A 20 -6.58 -9.30 -11.24
N ILE A 21 -5.75 -10.27 -11.59
CA ILE A 21 -4.88 -10.99 -10.65
C ILE A 21 -3.96 -10.01 -9.88
N LYS A 22 -3.47 -8.95 -10.54
CA LYS A 22 -2.62 -7.92 -9.87
C LYS A 22 -3.44 -7.00 -8.97
N LEU A 23 -4.68 -6.70 -9.34
CA LEU A 23 -5.61 -5.90 -8.55
C LEU A 23 -6.20 -6.70 -7.38
N GLY A 24 -6.22 -8.03 -7.50
CA GLY A 24 -6.86 -8.95 -6.56
C GLY A 24 -8.32 -9.22 -6.86
N THR A 25 -8.82 -8.75 -8.00
CA THR A 25 -10.18 -8.95 -8.52
C THR A 25 -10.32 -10.32 -9.17
N ASN A 26 -11.55 -10.74 -9.43
CA ASN A 26 -11.89 -12.06 -9.94
C ASN A 26 -12.01 -12.04 -11.46
N PRO A 27 -11.13 -12.75 -12.21
CA PRO A 27 -11.08 -12.74 -13.67
C PRO A 27 -12.31 -13.22 -14.46
N LYS A 28 -13.41 -13.47 -13.77
CA LYS A 28 -14.63 -14.06 -14.32
C LYS A 28 -15.88 -13.35 -13.82
N ASP A 29 -15.71 -12.27 -13.06
CA ASP A 29 -16.80 -11.51 -12.47
C ASP A 29 -16.44 -10.04 -12.69
N PRO A 30 -17.09 -9.37 -13.67
CA PRO A 30 -16.68 -8.04 -14.11
C PRO A 30 -16.90 -6.97 -13.04
N ASP A 31 -17.54 -7.31 -11.93
CA ASP A 31 -17.81 -6.52 -10.72
C ASP A 31 -17.62 -7.47 -9.51
N THR A 32 -16.38 -7.58 -9.06
CA THR A 32 -15.95 -8.61 -8.10
C THR A 32 -16.64 -8.47 -6.74
N ASP A 33 -16.90 -7.24 -6.31
CA ASP A 33 -17.54 -6.97 -5.02
C ASP A 33 -19.05 -6.76 -5.10
N ARG A 34 -19.59 -6.60 -6.31
CA ARG A 34 -21.02 -6.50 -6.63
C ARG A 34 -21.66 -5.22 -6.13
N ASP A 35 -20.92 -4.13 -6.18
CA ASP A 35 -21.43 -2.79 -5.85
C ASP A 35 -22.14 -2.10 -7.02
N GLY A 36 -22.04 -2.69 -8.22
CA GLY A 36 -22.67 -2.22 -9.45
C GLY A 36 -21.74 -1.44 -10.37
N VAL A 37 -20.44 -1.37 -10.10
CA VAL A 37 -19.41 -0.79 -10.97
C VAL A 37 -18.39 -1.84 -11.34
N ASN A 38 -18.01 -1.90 -12.62
CA ASN A 38 -17.06 -2.91 -13.07
C ASN A 38 -15.67 -2.70 -12.47
N ASP A 39 -14.90 -3.76 -12.25
CA ASP A 39 -13.58 -3.73 -11.60
C ASP A 39 -12.58 -2.80 -12.27
N LYS A 40 -12.67 -2.65 -13.60
CA LYS A 40 -11.90 -1.68 -14.36
C LYS A 40 -12.20 -0.22 -14.01
N ASP A 41 -13.47 0.08 -13.83
CA ASP A 41 -14.01 1.44 -13.63
C ASP A 41 -14.23 1.74 -12.14
N ASP A 42 -14.12 0.71 -11.29
CA ASP A 42 -14.20 0.81 -9.85
C ASP A 42 -12.82 0.92 -9.20
N TYR A 43 -12.69 1.92 -8.34
CA TYR A 43 -11.46 2.22 -7.64
C TYR A 43 -11.27 1.34 -6.40
N TYR A 44 -12.35 0.76 -5.87
CA TYR A 44 -12.28 -0.17 -4.74
C TYR A 44 -12.93 -1.51 -5.08
N PRO A 45 -12.45 -2.24 -6.10
CA PRO A 45 -13.15 -3.38 -6.72
C PRO A 45 -13.22 -4.65 -5.83
N LEU A 46 -12.95 -4.51 -4.54
CA LEU A 46 -12.99 -5.54 -3.51
C LEU A 46 -13.74 -5.07 -2.25
N ASP A 47 -14.27 -3.84 -2.25
CA ASP A 47 -14.98 -3.22 -1.14
C ASP A 47 -16.37 -2.75 -1.59
N PRO A 48 -17.41 -3.58 -1.36
CA PRO A 48 -18.75 -3.32 -1.88
C PRO A 48 -19.45 -2.12 -1.21
N THR A 49 -18.76 -1.45 -0.29
CA THR A 49 -19.27 -0.26 0.41
C THR A 49 -18.70 1.04 -0.16
N ARG A 50 -17.79 0.97 -1.15
CA ARG A 50 -17.05 2.14 -1.67
C ARG A 50 -16.99 2.15 -3.21
N SER A 51 -18.06 2.58 -3.86
CA SER A 51 -18.09 2.77 -5.32
C SER A 51 -17.47 4.09 -5.80
N SER A 52 -16.71 4.11 -6.90
CA SER A 52 -16.17 5.35 -7.52
C SER A 52 -17.04 6.03 -8.60
N TYR A 53 -18.36 5.79 -8.66
CA TYR A 53 -19.20 6.42 -9.68
C TYR A 53 -19.41 7.93 -9.47
N SER A 54 -18.65 8.76 -10.19
CA SER A 54 -18.92 10.21 -10.32
C SER A 54 -19.88 10.48 -11.48
N GLY A 55 -21.19 10.50 -11.20
CA GLY A 55 -22.23 10.95 -12.13
C GLY A 55 -23.18 11.96 -11.49
N ASN A 56 -23.11 13.24 -11.89
CA ASN A 56 -24.04 14.29 -11.46
C ASN A 56 -25.45 14.11 -12.06
N ASN A 57 -26.45 13.89 -11.20
CA ASN A 57 -27.69 14.68 -11.00
C ASN A 57 -29.06 13.93 -11.04
N SER A 58 -29.79 14.09 -9.92
CA SER A 58 -31.25 14.18 -9.72
C SER A 58 -32.16 12.93 -9.73
N GLY A 59 -32.62 12.58 -8.52
CA GLY A 59 -34.06 12.45 -8.23
C GLY A 59 -34.57 11.08 -7.75
N GLY A 60 -34.83 10.93 -6.43
CA GLY A 60 -35.74 9.91 -5.88
C GLY A 60 -35.49 9.52 -4.41
N ASN A 61 -36.37 9.95 -3.49
CA ASN A 61 -36.52 9.43 -2.10
C ASN A 61 -36.73 7.88 -2.11
N VAL A 62 -36.42 7.06 -1.08
CA VAL A 62 -36.96 7.05 0.31
C VAL A 62 -36.07 6.20 1.29
N THR A 63 -35.59 6.82 2.38
CA THR A 63 -35.32 6.35 3.80
C THR A 63 -34.57 5.04 4.18
N PRO A 64 -34.09 4.88 5.44
CA PRO A 64 -33.51 5.82 6.41
C PRO A 64 -32.02 5.51 6.71
N LYS A 65 -31.28 6.57 7.05
CA LYS A 65 -29.87 6.54 7.44
C LYS A 65 -29.66 5.74 8.75
N PRO A 66 -28.79 4.72 8.79
CA PRO A 66 -28.24 4.22 10.05
C PRO A 66 -27.29 5.26 10.61
N ASP A 67 -27.35 5.46 11.93
CA ASP A 67 -26.58 6.47 12.66
C ASP A 67 -25.10 6.44 12.26
N LYS A 68 -24.54 7.66 12.11
CA LYS A 68 -23.11 7.89 12.03
C LYS A 68 -22.47 7.12 13.20
N PRO A 69 -21.58 6.14 13.01
CA PRO A 69 -20.65 5.83 14.08
C PRO A 69 -19.91 7.14 14.35
N ASP A 70 -19.81 7.47 15.64
CA ASP A 70 -19.15 8.67 16.12
C ASP A 70 -17.88 8.93 15.31
N SER A 71 -17.70 10.19 14.91
CA SER A 71 -16.43 10.70 14.42
C SER A 71 -15.31 10.08 15.24
N ILE A 72 -14.51 9.21 14.61
CA ILE A 72 -13.27 8.74 15.20
C ILE A 72 -12.51 10.01 15.55
N GLU A 73 -12.36 10.27 16.85
CA GLU A 73 -11.42 11.27 17.33
C GLU A 73 -10.10 10.93 16.65
N VAL A 74 -9.64 11.80 15.75
CA VAL A 74 -8.29 11.71 15.20
C VAL A 74 -7.39 11.71 16.44
N PRO A 75 -6.71 10.60 16.78
CA PRO A 75 -5.93 10.60 18.00
C PRO A 75 -4.86 11.67 17.81
N ASP A 76 -4.78 12.59 18.75
CA ASP A 76 -3.64 13.47 18.92
C ASP A 76 -2.42 12.58 19.19
N HIS A 77 -1.82 12.04 18.12
CA HIS A 77 -0.66 11.16 18.18
C HIS A 77 0.56 12.01 18.50
N LYS A 78 0.63 12.49 19.74
CA LYS A 78 1.86 13.04 20.32
C LYS A 78 3.00 12.06 20.22
N GLU A 79 2.70 10.76 20.21
CA GLU A 79 3.68 9.68 20.12
C GLU A 79 3.73 9.06 18.72
N VAL A 80 4.91 9.11 18.11
CA VAL A 80 5.27 8.49 16.84
C VAL A 80 5.92 7.14 17.13
N LYS A 81 5.21 6.05 16.84
CA LYS A 81 5.70 4.68 17.02
C LYS A 81 6.62 4.22 15.89
N ALA A 82 7.64 3.46 16.25
CA ALA A 82 8.51 2.79 15.30
C ALA A 82 7.74 1.71 14.53
N TYR A 83 7.82 1.74 13.20
CA TYR A 83 7.14 0.76 12.33
C TYR A 83 8.10 -0.13 11.55
N ILE A 84 9.39 0.19 11.53
CA ILE A 84 10.41 -0.62 10.88
C ILE A 84 11.46 -1.08 11.89
N ILE A 85 11.92 -2.31 11.72
CA ILE A 85 13.01 -2.88 12.49
C ILE A 85 14.16 -3.27 11.55
N GLY A 86 15.37 -3.27 12.09
CA GLY A 86 16.57 -3.74 11.42
C GLY A 86 16.68 -5.27 11.44
N HIS A 87 17.83 -5.75 11.00
CA HIS A 87 18.16 -7.17 10.97
C HIS A 87 18.85 -7.61 12.26
N GLN A 88 18.91 -8.93 12.49
CA GLN A 88 19.55 -9.53 13.67
C GLN A 88 21.04 -9.15 13.83
N ASP A 89 21.70 -8.80 12.74
CA ASP A 89 23.09 -8.33 12.70
C ASP A 89 23.26 -6.85 13.11
N GLY A 90 22.18 -6.17 13.51
CA GLY A 90 22.18 -4.76 13.92
C GLY A 90 22.19 -3.77 12.75
N SER A 91 22.04 -4.24 11.51
CA SER A 91 22.01 -3.39 10.32
C SER A 91 20.60 -3.05 9.86
N PHE A 92 20.45 -1.90 9.20
CA PHE A 92 19.21 -1.49 8.55
C PHE A 92 19.10 -1.97 7.11
N LYS A 93 20.22 -2.07 6.38
CA LYS A 93 20.31 -2.41 4.95
C LYS A 93 19.51 -1.46 4.05
N PRO A 94 19.86 -0.15 4.01
CA PRO A 94 19.04 0.89 3.36
C PRO A 94 18.80 0.64 1.87
N GLU A 95 19.78 0.09 1.16
CA GLU A 95 19.72 -0.17 -0.29
C GLU A 95 19.14 -1.55 -0.64
N LYS A 96 18.86 -2.38 0.36
CA LYS A 96 18.24 -3.69 0.11
C LYS A 96 16.79 -3.50 -0.31
N GLY A 97 16.37 -4.23 -1.34
CA GLY A 97 14.97 -4.32 -1.73
C GLY A 97 14.10 -4.83 -0.59
N ILE A 98 12.96 -4.18 -0.35
CA ILE A 98 12.05 -4.58 0.71
C ILE A 98 11.18 -5.75 0.28
N THR A 99 11.12 -6.81 1.10
CA THR A 99 10.32 -8.00 0.77
C THR A 99 8.83 -7.77 1.07
N ARG A 100 7.97 -8.55 0.43
CA ARG A 100 6.53 -8.55 0.68
C ARG A 100 6.20 -8.87 2.15
N ALA A 101 6.94 -9.78 2.77
CA ALA A 101 6.83 -10.07 4.20
C ALA A 101 7.27 -8.90 5.09
N GLU A 102 8.38 -8.24 4.77
CA GLU A 102 8.83 -7.04 5.50
C GLU A 102 7.79 -5.92 5.38
N MET A 103 7.20 -5.73 4.19
CA MET A 103 6.14 -4.75 3.96
C MET A 103 4.87 -5.06 4.77
N ALA A 104 4.41 -6.31 4.77
CA ALA A 104 3.26 -6.73 5.58
C ALA A 104 3.47 -6.42 7.07
N ALA A 105 4.68 -6.69 7.58
CA ALA A 105 5.00 -6.39 8.97
C ALA A 105 5.03 -4.88 9.28
N ILE A 106 5.50 -4.05 8.34
CA ILE A 106 5.46 -2.60 8.47
C ILE A 106 4.02 -2.10 8.52
N LEU A 107 3.17 -2.55 7.59
CA LEU A 107 1.77 -2.13 7.52
C LEU A 107 1.00 -2.44 8.80
N VAL A 108 1.17 -3.62 9.39
CA VAL A 108 0.53 -3.95 10.68
C VAL A 108 0.95 -2.97 11.78
N ARG A 109 2.22 -2.57 11.84
CA ARG A 109 2.70 -1.59 12.83
C ARG A 109 2.22 -0.18 12.56
N ILE A 110 2.19 0.24 11.30
CA ILE A 110 1.62 1.53 10.89
C ILE A 110 0.15 1.63 11.32
N LEU A 111 -0.59 0.53 11.23
CA LEU A 111 -2.01 0.46 11.60
C LEU A 111 -2.24 0.23 13.10
N GLY A 112 -1.20 0.02 13.91
CA GLY A 112 -1.34 -0.30 15.34
C GLY A 112 -2.06 -1.63 15.60
N LYS A 113 -1.96 -2.60 14.68
CA LYS A 113 -2.71 -3.87 14.71
C LYS A 113 -1.92 -5.04 15.30
N GLU A 114 -0.82 -4.79 16.00
CA GLU A 114 0.06 -5.83 16.55
C GLU A 114 -0.67 -6.76 17.54
N ALA A 115 -1.66 -6.25 18.28
CA ALA A 115 -2.46 -7.06 19.19
C ALA A 115 -3.23 -8.19 18.47
N GLU A 116 -3.60 -7.99 17.19
CA GLU A 116 -4.34 -8.96 16.39
C GLU A 116 -3.49 -10.19 16.01
N LEU A 117 -2.15 -10.08 16.08
CA LEU A 117 -1.24 -11.21 15.82
C LEU A 117 -1.47 -12.37 16.81
N SER A 118 -1.99 -12.08 18.00
CA SER A 118 -2.29 -13.11 19.01
C SER A 118 -3.49 -13.98 18.62
N SER A 119 -4.47 -13.40 17.94
CA SER A 119 -5.76 -14.01 17.59
C SER A 119 -5.85 -14.52 16.15
N VAL A 120 -5.02 -14.00 15.23
CA VAL A 120 -5.06 -14.40 13.83
C VAL A 120 -4.37 -15.75 13.61
N SER A 121 -5.03 -16.63 12.86
CA SER A 121 -4.46 -17.89 12.38
C SER A 121 -3.79 -17.69 11.02
N SER A 122 -2.62 -18.29 10.82
CA SER A 122 -2.01 -18.40 9.50
C SER A 122 -2.44 -19.72 8.84
N THR A 123 -2.88 -19.62 7.59
CA THR A 123 -3.27 -20.79 6.76
C THR A 123 -2.68 -20.63 5.36
N GLY A 124 -2.70 -21.71 4.57
CA GLY A 124 -2.19 -21.69 3.20
C GLY A 124 -0.69 -22.02 3.08
N VAL A 125 -0.14 -21.76 1.88
CA VAL A 125 1.20 -22.20 1.47
C VAL A 125 2.31 -21.58 2.31
N ASP A 126 2.09 -20.38 2.84
CA ASP A 126 3.08 -19.61 3.61
C ASP A 126 2.88 -19.70 5.14
N ALA A 127 2.10 -20.66 5.65
CA ALA A 127 1.70 -20.71 7.06
C ALA A 127 2.86 -20.81 8.07
N GLU A 128 3.99 -21.41 7.66
CA GLU A 128 5.22 -21.57 8.46
C GLU A 128 6.18 -20.37 8.32
N HIS A 129 5.88 -19.41 7.45
CA HIS A 129 6.73 -18.23 7.27
C HIS A 129 6.64 -17.31 8.50
N TRP A 130 7.75 -16.69 8.92
CA TRP A 130 7.77 -15.79 10.08
C TRP A 130 6.73 -14.65 10.00
N ALA A 131 6.41 -14.25 8.77
CA ALA A 131 5.45 -13.18 8.48
C ALA A 131 4.01 -13.66 8.29
N ALA A 132 3.71 -14.96 8.42
CA ALA A 132 2.42 -15.52 8.02
C ALA A 132 1.21 -14.84 8.67
N LYS A 133 1.32 -14.49 9.95
CA LYS A 133 0.27 -13.76 10.68
C LYS A 133 0.13 -12.30 10.23
N TYR A 134 1.24 -11.63 9.92
CA TYR A 134 1.21 -10.28 9.38
C TYR A 134 0.53 -10.27 8.01
N ILE A 135 0.90 -11.24 7.16
CA ILE A 135 0.30 -11.47 5.83
C ILE A 135 -1.21 -11.69 5.96
N ALA A 136 -1.64 -12.57 6.87
CA ALA A 136 -3.06 -12.83 7.09
C ALA A 136 -3.84 -11.55 7.44
N ILE A 137 -3.28 -10.67 8.30
CA ILE A 137 -3.91 -9.39 8.66
C ILE A 137 -4.00 -8.47 7.43
N ILE A 138 -2.89 -8.23 6.73
CA ILE A 138 -2.88 -7.23 5.65
C ILE A 138 -3.65 -7.69 4.41
N THR A 139 -3.76 -9.00 4.18
CA THR A 139 -4.59 -9.55 3.11
C THR A 139 -6.06 -9.45 3.48
N LYS A 140 -6.43 -9.69 4.74
CA LYS A 140 -7.80 -9.46 5.22
C LYS A 140 -8.22 -7.99 5.09
N LEU A 141 -7.28 -7.06 5.22
CA LEU A 141 -7.52 -5.62 5.06
C LEU A 141 -7.46 -5.15 3.60
N GLY A 142 -7.21 -6.05 2.64
CA GLY A 142 -7.10 -5.70 1.22
C GLY A 142 -5.84 -4.91 0.84
N LEU A 143 -4.92 -4.65 1.78
CA LEU A 143 -3.75 -3.80 1.54
C LEU A 143 -2.71 -4.48 0.65
N MET A 144 -2.52 -5.79 0.78
CA MET A 144 -1.72 -6.57 -0.17
C MET A 144 -2.38 -7.91 -0.47
N VAL A 145 -2.39 -8.27 -1.74
CA VAL A 145 -3.01 -9.50 -2.26
C VAL A 145 -1.95 -10.51 -2.65
N GLY A 146 -2.26 -11.81 -2.52
CA GLY A 146 -1.42 -12.91 -2.97
C GLY A 146 -1.55 -13.17 -4.47
N TYR A 147 -1.06 -14.32 -4.93
CA TYR A 147 -1.14 -14.79 -6.30
C TYR A 147 -2.26 -15.83 -6.46
N PRO A 148 -2.72 -16.12 -7.69
CA PRO A 148 -3.83 -17.05 -7.94
C PRO A 148 -3.53 -18.48 -7.51
N ASP A 149 -2.25 -18.83 -7.42
CA ASP A 149 -1.78 -20.12 -6.91
C ASP A 149 -1.91 -20.25 -5.37
N GLY A 150 -2.45 -19.22 -4.70
CA GLY A 150 -2.63 -19.16 -3.25
C GLY A 150 -1.35 -18.80 -2.49
N SER A 151 -0.25 -18.49 -3.17
CA SER A 151 0.99 -18.02 -2.54
C SER A 151 0.97 -16.52 -2.30
N PHE A 152 1.63 -16.05 -1.25
CA PHE A 152 1.92 -14.63 -1.06
C PHE A 152 3.31 -14.24 -1.58
N LYS A 153 4.19 -15.22 -1.81
CA LYS A 153 5.62 -15.04 -2.16
C LYS A 153 6.33 -14.07 -1.20
N PRO A 154 6.36 -14.39 0.10
CA PRO A 154 6.81 -13.45 1.15
C PRO A 154 8.25 -12.95 0.99
N ASN A 155 9.12 -13.73 0.33
CA ASN A 155 10.52 -13.38 0.10
C ASN A 155 10.76 -12.57 -1.18
N GLN A 156 9.75 -12.41 -2.03
CA GLN A 156 9.85 -11.56 -3.22
C GLN A 156 9.86 -10.09 -2.79
N THR A 157 10.68 -9.29 -3.45
CA THR A 157 10.72 -7.84 -3.24
C THR A 157 9.58 -7.14 -3.95
N ILE A 158 9.06 -6.07 -3.36
CA ILE A 158 8.05 -5.23 -4.03
C ILE A 158 8.70 -4.21 -4.96
N THR A 159 7.92 -3.77 -5.93
CA THR A 159 8.21 -2.68 -6.85
C THR A 159 7.68 -1.34 -6.33
N ARG A 160 8.14 -0.25 -6.95
CA ARG A 160 7.58 1.09 -6.71
C ARG A 160 6.09 1.19 -7.07
N ALA A 161 5.65 0.48 -8.10
CA ALA A 161 4.24 0.42 -8.49
C ALA A 161 3.36 -0.26 -7.44
N GLU A 162 3.79 -1.41 -6.91
CA GLU A 162 3.07 -2.07 -5.80
C GLU A 162 3.00 -1.16 -4.57
N MET A 163 4.06 -0.44 -4.26
CA MET A 163 4.04 0.55 -3.18
C MET A 163 3.02 1.68 -3.43
N ALA A 164 2.88 2.15 -4.67
CA ALA A 164 1.88 3.15 -5.01
C ALA A 164 0.46 2.65 -4.76
N VAL A 165 0.16 1.40 -5.11
CA VAL A 165 -1.15 0.80 -4.85
C VAL A 165 -1.39 0.60 -3.35
N ILE A 166 -0.39 0.14 -2.60
CA ILE A 166 -0.48 0.01 -1.13
C ILE A 166 -0.79 1.36 -0.48
N ILE A 167 -0.08 2.42 -0.88
CA ILE A 167 -0.31 3.77 -0.36
C ILE A 167 -1.72 4.27 -0.69
N ASN A 168 -2.21 4.05 -1.90
CA ASN A 168 -3.57 4.46 -2.25
C ASN A 168 -4.64 3.72 -1.45
N ARG A 169 -4.43 2.43 -1.17
CA ARG A 169 -5.33 1.65 -0.31
C ARG A 169 -5.30 2.13 1.15
N LEU A 170 -4.19 2.72 1.59
CA LEU A 170 -4.08 3.36 2.91
C LEU A 170 -4.68 4.77 2.96
N MET A 171 -4.79 5.44 1.82
CA MET A 171 -5.32 6.80 1.74
C MET A 171 -6.85 6.75 1.63
N GLU A 172 -7.55 7.36 2.58
CA GLU A 172 -9.02 7.46 2.54
C GLU A 172 -9.53 8.49 1.53
N HIS A 173 -8.63 9.30 0.96
CA HIS A 173 -8.95 10.43 0.07
C HIS A 173 -8.19 10.33 -1.26
N ILE A 174 -8.90 10.69 -2.33
CA ILE A 174 -8.36 10.73 -3.68
C ILE A 174 -7.87 12.15 -3.97
N GLU A 175 -6.57 12.30 -4.13
CA GLU A 175 -5.98 13.54 -4.64
C GLU A 175 -5.88 13.48 -6.17
N THR A 176 -6.38 14.52 -6.82
CA THR A 176 -6.38 14.62 -8.30
C THR A 176 -5.46 15.73 -8.76
N GLY A 177 -4.79 15.50 -9.89
CA GLY A 177 -3.83 16.45 -10.45
C GLY A 177 -2.43 16.29 -9.86
N GLY A 178 -1.42 16.19 -10.71
CA GLY A 178 -0.05 15.92 -10.26
C GLY A 178 0.88 15.86 -11.46
N LYS A 179 2.17 15.70 -11.20
CA LYS A 179 3.15 15.48 -12.27
C LYS A 179 3.00 14.03 -12.76
N SER A 180 2.58 13.86 -14.02
CA SER A 180 2.66 12.54 -14.67
C SER A 180 4.08 12.24 -15.14
N PHE A 181 4.40 10.96 -15.24
CA PHE A 181 5.70 10.45 -15.64
C PHE A 181 5.65 9.83 -17.04
N SER A 182 6.77 9.85 -17.76
CA SER A 182 6.80 9.37 -19.16
C SER A 182 6.66 7.86 -19.30
N ASP A 183 6.93 7.10 -18.23
CA ASP A 183 7.06 5.64 -18.22
C ASP A 183 5.89 4.93 -17.51
N ILE A 184 4.78 5.63 -17.25
CA ILE A 184 3.59 5.06 -16.60
C ILE A 184 2.36 4.96 -17.50
N ASN A 185 2.43 5.45 -18.76
CA ASN A 185 1.28 5.39 -19.66
C ASN A 185 0.87 3.94 -19.97
N GLY A 186 -0.38 3.59 -19.65
CA GLY A 186 -0.91 2.22 -19.79
C GLY A 186 -0.38 1.23 -18.75
N HIS A 187 0.35 1.72 -17.73
CA HIS A 187 0.81 0.88 -16.63
C HIS A 187 -0.34 0.65 -15.64
N TRP A 188 -0.53 -0.58 -15.16
CA TRP A 188 -1.63 -0.93 -14.24
C TRP A 188 -1.67 -0.07 -12.96
N ALA A 189 -0.52 0.39 -12.48
CA ALA A 189 -0.43 1.28 -11.31
C ALA A 189 -0.47 2.78 -11.64
N GLN A 190 -0.76 3.19 -12.88
CA GLN A 190 -0.69 4.59 -13.31
C GLN A 190 -1.53 5.50 -12.43
N THR A 191 -2.81 5.17 -12.23
CA THR A 191 -3.74 5.95 -11.41
C THR A 191 -3.21 6.13 -9.99
N ALA A 192 -2.74 5.04 -9.38
CA ALA A 192 -2.17 5.06 -8.05
C ALA A 192 -0.91 5.94 -7.96
N ILE A 193 -0.04 5.89 -8.97
CA ILE A 193 1.18 6.70 -9.04
C ILE A 193 0.82 8.18 -9.17
N ASP A 194 -0.12 8.53 -10.04
CA ASP A 194 -0.57 9.92 -10.24
C ASP A 194 -1.18 10.49 -8.95
N GLN A 195 -2.05 9.74 -8.26
CA GLN A 195 -2.69 10.17 -7.00
C GLN A 195 -1.71 10.32 -5.84
N GLY A 196 -0.81 9.36 -5.64
CA GLY A 196 0.19 9.50 -4.57
C GLY A 196 1.22 10.59 -4.89
N THR A 197 1.42 10.95 -6.16
CA THR A 197 2.22 12.11 -6.56
C THR A 197 1.46 13.42 -6.32
N ALA A 198 0.15 13.45 -6.60
CA ALA A 198 -0.75 14.56 -6.27
C ALA A 198 -0.73 14.89 -4.78
N ALA A 199 -0.76 13.85 -3.94
CA ALA A 199 -0.67 13.95 -2.48
C ALA A 199 0.74 14.29 -1.96
N GLY A 200 1.74 14.47 -2.83
CA GLY A 200 3.12 14.78 -2.43
C GLY A 200 3.88 13.63 -1.77
N ILE A 201 3.34 12.41 -1.80
CA ILE A 201 3.94 11.22 -1.19
C ILE A 201 5.06 10.70 -2.11
N PHE A 202 4.76 10.58 -3.40
CA PHE A 202 5.71 10.09 -4.39
C PHE A 202 6.44 11.19 -5.14
N ASN A 203 7.72 10.91 -5.43
CA ASN A 203 8.52 11.65 -6.39
C ASN A 203 9.06 10.67 -7.44
N GLY A 204 9.15 11.12 -8.69
CA GLY A 204 9.95 10.46 -9.72
C GLY A 204 11.37 11.04 -9.81
N TYR A 205 12.07 10.64 -10.86
CA TYR A 205 13.46 10.99 -11.11
C TYR A 205 13.58 12.28 -11.93
N LYS A 206 14.81 12.81 -11.96
CA LYS A 206 15.15 14.03 -12.69
C LYS A 206 14.95 13.90 -14.20
N ASP A 207 15.01 12.68 -14.73
CA ASP A 207 14.78 12.37 -16.15
C ASP A 207 13.29 12.33 -16.53
N GLY A 208 12.37 12.52 -15.58
CA GLY A 208 10.93 12.52 -15.83
C GLY A 208 10.27 11.14 -15.70
N THR A 209 11.01 10.13 -15.25
CA THR A 209 10.47 8.78 -15.01
C THR A 209 10.00 8.56 -13.57
N PHE A 210 9.12 7.60 -13.36
CA PHE A 210 8.77 7.06 -12.04
C PHE A 210 9.53 5.76 -11.72
N ALA A 211 9.94 5.02 -12.75
CA ALA A 211 10.48 3.67 -12.71
C ALA A 211 9.57 2.65 -11.97
N PRO A 212 8.32 2.45 -12.43
CA PRO A 212 7.30 1.68 -11.70
C PRO A 212 7.72 0.25 -11.39
N ASN A 213 8.46 -0.39 -12.29
CA ASN A 213 8.90 -1.78 -12.16
C ASN A 213 10.22 -1.95 -11.39
N ARG A 214 10.85 -0.87 -10.93
CA ARG A 214 12.08 -0.97 -10.13
C ARG A 214 11.74 -1.45 -8.73
N VAL A 215 12.57 -2.35 -8.20
CA VAL A 215 12.54 -2.76 -6.80
C VAL A 215 12.62 -1.54 -5.87
N LEU A 216 11.73 -1.50 -4.88
CA LEU A 216 11.74 -0.46 -3.86
C LEU A 216 12.74 -0.82 -2.75
N THR A 217 13.64 0.10 -2.41
CA THR A 217 14.58 -0.12 -1.30
C THR A 217 13.94 0.17 0.05
N ARG A 218 14.52 -0.35 1.12
CA ARG A 218 14.08 -0.07 2.50
C ARG A 218 14.16 1.42 2.84
N ALA A 219 15.20 2.12 2.40
CA ALA A 219 15.32 3.56 2.59
C ALA A 219 14.22 4.35 1.87
N GLU A 220 13.83 3.92 0.68
CA GLU A 220 12.73 4.57 -0.06
C GLU A 220 11.38 4.31 0.61
N ALA A 221 11.13 3.08 1.06
CA ALA A 221 9.90 2.72 1.75
C ALA A 221 9.66 3.60 2.99
N VAL A 222 10.69 3.83 3.83
CA VAL A 222 10.52 4.65 5.03
C VAL A 222 10.24 6.11 4.71
N VAL A 223 10.89 6.69 3.70
CA VAL A 223 10.64 8.07 3.26
C VAL A 223 9.20 8.23 2.76
N ILE A 224 8.71 7.26 2.00
CA ILE A 224 7.33 7.27 1.47
C ILE A 224 6.32 7.16 2.63
N PHE A 225 6.52 6.25 3.58
CA PHE A 225 5.63 6.12 4.73
C PHE A 225 5.67 7.32 5.66
N ASN A 226 6.85 7.91 5.92
CA ASN A 226 6.93 9.13 6.72
C ASN A 226 6.10 10.26 6.09
N ARG A 227 6.19 10.45 4.77
CA ARG A 227 5.36 11.43 4.06
C ARG A 227 3.87 11.12 4.14
N GLN A 228 3.49 9.87 3.90
CA GLN A 228 2.09 9.46 3.97
C GLN A 228 1.51 9.63 5.39
N GLN A 229 2.33 9.47 6.42
CA GLN A 229 1.94 9.66 7.82
C GLN A 229 2.08 11.12 8.29
N GLY A 230 2.51 12.06 7.43
CA GLY A 230 2.78 13.44 7.81
C GLY A 230 3.93 13.62 8.81
N ARG A 231 4.83 12.63 8.93
CA ARG A 231 5.94 12.63 9.88
C ARG A 231 7.10 13.49 9.35
N SER A 232 7.66 14.31 10.25
CA SER A 232 8.88 15.06 9.96
C SER A 232 10.13 14.21 10.28
N PRO A 233 11.21 14.31 9.48
CA PRO A 233 12.47 13.66 9.80
C PRO A 233 13.04 14.12 11.15
N LEU A 234 13.58 13.18 11.93
CA LEU A 234 14.17 13.41 13.25
C LEU A 234 15.56 14.04 13.12
N ALA A 235 15.60 15.36 12.95
CA ALA A 235 16.84 16.10 12.87
C ALA A 235 17.69 15.93 14.15
N GLY A 236 18.96 15.54 13.96
CA GLY A 236 19.94 15.40 15.03
C GLY A 236 19.84 14.13 15.88
N ALA A 237 19.05 13.12 15.48
CA ALA A 237 19.01 11.83 16.17
C ALA A 237 20.35 11.09 16.10
N ASP A 238 20.75 10.47 17.21
CA ASP A 238 21.94 9.61 17.30
C ASP A 238 21.80 8.41 16.35
N GLN A 239 22.92 7.93 15.82
CA GLN A 239 22.93 6.83 14.85
C GLN A 239 22.50 5.53 15.54
N GLN A 240 21.42 4.93 15.05
CA GLN A 240 20.89 3.66 15.55
C GLN A 240 21.48 2.45 14.83
N TRP A 241 21.73 2.59 13.52
CA TRP A 241 22.09 1.47 12.65
C TRP A 241 23.54 1.58 12.21
N SER A 242 24.32 0.51 12.40
CA SER A 242 25.76 0.53 12.14
C SER A 242 26.14 0.79 10.68
N ASP A 243 25.24 0.47 9.74
CA ASP A 243 25.44 0.58 8.29
C ASP A 243 24.78 1.82 7.67
N VAL A 244 24.16 2.69 8.47
CA VAL A 244 23.54 3.94 7.99
C VAL A 244 24.35 5.13 8.50
N SER A 245 25.20 5.66 7.62
CA SER A 245 25.96 6.89 7.88
C SER A 245 25.02 8.10 8.06
N GLN A 246 25.36 9.04 8.93
CA GLN A 246 24.67 10.34 9.06
C GLN A 246 24.60 11.14 7.75
N LYS A 247 25.47 10.84 6.78
CA LYS A 247 25.47 11.45 5.45
C LYS A 247 24.53 10.75 4.46
N HIS A 248 23.91 9.64 4.85
CA HIS A 248 22.96 8.93 4.01
C HIS A 248 21.74 9.82 3.77
N TRP A 249 21.27 9.87 2.52
CA TRP A 249 20.21 10.80 2.09
C TRP A 249 18.89 10.60 2.85
N ALA A 250 18.62 9.37 3.31
CA ALA A 250 17.45 9.01 4.11
C ALA A 250 17.76 8.84 5.61
N TYR A 251 18.91 9.33 6.11
CA TYR A 251 19.32 9.06 7.49
C TYR A 251 18.23 9.45 8.51
N GLU A 252 17.74 10.69 8.46
CA GLU A 252 16.75 11.19 9.41
C GLU A 252 15.40 10.47 9.29
N ASP A 253 14.96 10.14 8.07
CA ASP A 253 13.76 9.34 7.82
C ASP A 253 13.86 7.92 8.40
N ILE A 254 15.03 7.30 8.27
CA ILE A 254 15.31 5.98 8.85
C ILE A 254 15.22 6.06 10.37
N GLN A 255 15.75 7.12 11.00
CA GLN A 255 15.65 7.29 12.45
C GLN A 255 14.20 7.50 12.89
N THR A 256 13.44 8.35 12.18
CA THR A 256 12.00 8.57 12.42
C THR A 256 11.19 7.28 12.36
N ALA A 257 11.51 6.39 11.42
CA ALA A 257 10.78 5.13 11.28
C ALA A 257 11.15 4.07 12.34
N SER A 258 12.31 4.23 12.97
CA SER A 258 12.98 3.18 13.77
C SER A 258 12.91 3.38 15.29
N ILE A 259 12.45 4.54 15.76
CA ILE A 259 12.47 4.93 17.18
C ILE A 259 11.10 5.47 17.59
N ASP A 260 10.62 5.06 18.75
CA ASP A 260 9.48 5.70 19.42
C ASP A 260 9.89 7.11 19.88
N HIS A 261 9.17 8.14 19.44
CA HIS A 261 9.49 9.53 19.78
C HIS A 261 8.23 10.39 19.84
N GLU A 262 8.32 11.58 20.41
CA GLU A 262 7.23 12.56 20.36
C GLU A 262 7.34 13.44 19.12
N ASN A 263 6.19 13.78 18.52
CA ASN A 263 6.15 14.77 17.44
C ASN A 263 6.67 16.11 17.96
N LYS A 264 7.74 16.64 17.36
CA LYS A 264 8.14 18.03 17.59
C LYS A 264 7.16 18.89 16.80
N GLU A 265 6.26 19.59 17.50
CA GLU A 265 5.38 20.60 16.89
C GLU A 265 6.22 21.54 16.00
N GLN A 266 5.80 21.71 14.74
CA GLN A 266 6.35 22.75 13.85
C GLN A 266 5.69 24.10 14.13
#